data_AF-A0A950NEK2-F1
#
_entry.id   AF-A0A950NEK2-F1
#
_cell.length_a   1.000
_cell.length_b   1.000
_cell.length_c   1.000
_cell.angle_alpha   90.00
_cell.angle_beta   90.00
_cell.angle_gamma   90.00
#
_symmetry.space_group_name_H-M   'P 1'
#
loop_
_entity.id
_entity.type
_entity.pdbx_description
1 polymer ?
#
loop_
_entity_poly.entity_id
_entity_poly.type
_entity_poly.pdbx_seq_one_letter_code
_entity_poly.pdbx_strand_id
1 'polypeptide(L)'
;MNMLAFGTPGPSEWMLILIIVLVLFGAKRLPELARSLGQSMNEFRKAREEFDRELQQAANDVKSPATQPQPQQLQQPQRTYAPAAQGQAPQVQPVPGTQPVQPPEPSQGTTGTAAAPQTSDPGRPLPG
;
A
#
# COMPACT_ATOMS: atom_id res chain seq x y z
N MET A 1 -36.37 1.53 37.85
CA MET A 1 -35.30 0.53 37.61
C MET A 1 -34.96 0.59 36.13
N ASN A 2 -34.03 1.47 35.72
CA ASN A 2 -33.80 1.76 34.30
C ASN A 2 -32.77 0.78 33.71
N MET A 3 -33.28 -0.38 33.27
CA MET A 3 -32.51 -1.51 32.74
C MET A 3 -32.52 -1.57 31.20
N LEU A 4 -32.60 -0.43 30.50
CA LEU A 4 -32.76 -0.39 29.02
C LEU A 4 -32.03 0.77 28.30
N ALA A 5 -30.98 1.37 28.90
CA ALA A 5 -30.20 2.45 28.28
C ALA A 5 -28.87 2.00 27.63
N PHE A 6 -28.77 0.76 27.14
CA PHE A 6 -27.52 0.17 26.62
C PHE A 6 -27.24 0.43 25.12
N GLY A 7 -27.83 1.46 24.53
CA GLY A 7 -27.58 1.78 23.11
C GLY A 7 -26.41 2.72 22.89
N THR A 8 -26.33 3.78 23.71
CA THR A 8 -25.32 4.82 23.61
C THR A 8 -25.10 5.43 25.00
N PRO A 9 -23.84 5.59 25.45
CA PRO A 9 -23.57 6.33 26.68
C PRO A 9 -24.16 7.74 26.54
N GLY A 10 -24.92 8.16 27.56
CA GLY A 10 -25.55 9.46 27.59
C GLY A 10 -24.51 10.59 27.70
N PRO A 11 -24.95 11.86 27.53
CA PRO A 11 -24.07 13.01 27.71
C PRO A 11 -23.37 13.05 29.08
N SER A 12 -24.02 12.52 30.13
CA SER A 12 -23.47 12.35 31.47
C SER A 12 -22.24 11.44 31.51
N GLU A 13 -22.33 10.27 30.89
CA GLU A 13 -21.25 9.29 30.81
C GLU A 13 -20.09 9.82 29.99
N TRP A 14 -20.37 10.52 28.87
CA TRP A 14 -19.34 11.23 28.10
C TRP A 14 -18.62 12.30 28.93
N MET A 15 -19.35 13.05 29.76
CA MET A 15 -18.76 14.05 30.65
C MET A 15 -17.82 13.39 31.68
N LEU A 16 -18.21 12.24 32.24
CA LEU A 16 -17.37 11.50 33.19
C LEU A 16 -16.08 10.99 32.52
N ILE A 17 -16.18 10.42 31.32
CA ILE A 17 -15.01 9.97 30.54
C ILE A 17 -14.09 11.15 30.23
N LEU A 18 -14.64 12.30 29.81
CA LEU A 18 -13.86 13.51 29.58
C LEU A 18 -13.11 13.96 30.83
N ILE A 19 -13.75 13.94 32.00
CA ILE A 19 -13.10 14.29 33.27
C ILE A 19 -11.94 13.33 33.56
N ILE A 20 -12.11 12.02 33.38
CA ILE A 20 -11.03 11.04 33.58
C ILE A 20 -9.86 11.33 32.64
N VAL A 21 -10.13 11.55 31.36
CA VAL A 21 -9.10 11.90 30.36
C VAL A 21 -8.41 13.23 30.73
N LEU A 22 -9.16 14.23 31.18
CA LEU A 22 -8.62 15.52 31.63
C LEU A 22 -7.75 15.39 32.88
N VAL A 23 -8.02 14.44 33.78
CA VAL A 23 -7.18 14.19 34.95
C VAL A 23 -5.89 13.46 34.54
N LEU A 24 -5.97 12.47 33.64
CA LEU A 24 -4.82 11.70 33.18
C LEU A 24 -3.85 12.53 32.32
N PHE A 25 -4.41 13.29 31.37
CA PHE A 25 -3.62 14.07 30.41
C PHE A 25 -3.47 15.54 30.83
N GLY A 26 -4.39 16.09 31.62
CA GLY A 26 -4.42 17.50 32.01
C GLY A 26 -5.27 18.36 31.07
N ALA A 27 -5.94 19.37 31.63
CA ALA A 27 -6.77 20.34 30.89
C ALA A 27 -6.02 21.14 29.81
N LYS A 28 -4.69 21.24 29.93
CA LYS A 28 -3.84 21.97 28.97
C LYS A 28 -3.34 21.09 27.80
N ARG A 29 -3.23 19.77 27.98
CA ARG A 29 -2.64 18.88 26.96
C ARG A 29 -3.60 18.52 25.84
N LEU A 30 -4.87 18.26 26.15
CA LEU A 30 -5.90 18.00 25.13
C LEU A 30 -6.01 19.13 24.06
N PRO A 31 -6.15 20.42 24.45
CA PRO A 31 -6.24 21.49 23.46
C PRO A 31 -4.92 21.71 22.72
N GLU A 32 -3.77 21.51 23.36
CA GLU A 32 -2.45 21.59 22.73
C GLU A 32 -2.29 20.52 21.63
N LEU A 33 -2.63 19.26 21.94
CA LEU A 33 -2.64 18.16 20.98
C LEU A 33 -3.62 18.43 19.84
N ALA A 34 -4.87 18.81 20.15
CA ALA A 34 -5.87 19.13 19.15
C ALA A 34 -5.42 20.26 18.21
N ARG A 35 -4.72 21.28 18.73
CA ARG A 35 -4.21 22.39 17.92
C ARG A 35 -3.09 21.94 16.98
N SER A 36 -2.16 21.11 17.46
CA SER A 36 -1.07 20.55 16.63
C SER A 36 -1.58 19.60 15.55
N LEU A 37 -2.51 18.69 15.89
CA LEU A 37 -3.19 17.79 14.94
C LEU A 37 -4.04 18.57 13.95
N GLY A 38 -4.74 19.61 14.41
CA GLY A 38 -5.56 20.48 13.58
C GLY A 38 -4.73 21.25 12.55
N GLN A 39 -3.57 21.77 12.96
CA GLN A 39 -2.64 22.42 12.05
C GLN A 39 -2.09 21.44 11.00
N SER A 40 -1.62 20.26 11.43
CA SER A 40 -1.14 19.22 10.51
C SER A 40 -2.23 18.78 9.52
N MET A 41 -3.45 18.56 10.00
CA MET A 41 -4.59 18.18 9.17
C MET A 41 -5.00 19.30 8.21
N ASN A 42 -4.89 20.56 8.62
CA ASN A 42 -5.20 21.72 7.78
C ASN A 42 -4.21 21.86 6.62
N GLU A 43 -2.91 21.77 6.89
CA GLU A 43 -1.88 21.82 5.84
C GLU A 43 -2.00 20.60 4.90
N PHE A 44 -2.32 19.43 5.44
CA PHE A 44 -2.58 18.24 4.63
C PHE A 44 -3.81 18.40 3.71
N ARG A 45 -4.89 19.02 4.20
CA ARG A 45 -6.07 19.33 3.39
C ARG A 45 -5.75 20.32 2.27
N LYS A 46 -5.01 21.39 2.57
CA LYS A 46 -4.56 22.36 1.55
C LYS A 46 -3.71 21.70 0.47
N ALA A 47 -2.71 20.91 0.86
CA ALA A 47 -1.85 20.20 -0.08
C ALA A 47 -2.65 19.23 -0.98
N ARG A 48 -3.67 18.55 -0.43
CA ARG A 48 -4.59 17.73 -1.23
C ARG A 48 -5.40 18.58 -2.21
N GLU A 49 -5.96 19.70 -1.78
CA GLU A 49 -6.73 20.59 -2.64
C GLU A 49 -5.89 21.21 -3.76
N GLU A 50 -4.65 21.58 -3.48
CA GLU A 50 -3.70 22.06 -4.49
C GLU A 50 -3.37 20.97 -5.51
N PHE A 51 -3.07 19.75 -5.06
CA PHE A 51 -2.82 18.61 -5.94
C PHE A 51 -4.02 18.28 -6.84
N ASP A 52 -5.24 18.28 -6.29
CA ASP A 52 -6.46 18.05 -7.07
C ASP A 52 -6.68 19.14 -8.13
N ARG A 53 -6.33 20.41 -7.83
CA ARG A 53 -6.40 21.52 -8.79
C ARG A 53 -5.35 21.37 -9.90
N GLU A 54 -4.12 21.01 -9.56
CA GLU A 54 -3.04 20.77 -10.52
C GLU A 54 -3.39 19.63 -11.48
N LEU A 55 -3.93 18.52 -10.95
CA LEU A 55 -4.41 17.42 -11.78
C LEU A 55 -5.55 17.83 -12.72
N GLN A 56 -6.49 18.65 -12.23
CA GLN A 56 -7.58 19.17 -13.05
C GLN A 56 -7.07 20.16 -14.10
N GLN A 57 -6.10 21.02 -13.80
CA GLN A 57 -5.49 21.91 -14.78
C GLN A 57 -4.74 21.11 -15.85
N ALA A 58 -3.90 20.15 -15.46
CA ALA A 58 -3.21 19.27 -16.40
C ALA A 58 -4.19 18.50 -17.31
N ALA A 59 -5.31 18.02 -16.76
CA ALA A 59 -6.35 17.36 -17.54
C ALA A 59 -7.08 18.29 -18.51
N ASN A 60 -7.25 19.58 -18.17
CA ASN A 60 -7.86 20.58 -19.04
C ASN A 60 -6.89 21.13 -20.11
N ASP A 61 -5.59 21.26 -19.79
CA ASP A 61 -4.56 21.68 -20.74
C ASP A 61 -4.33 20.64 -21.84
N VAL A 62 -4.43 19.35 -21.52
CA VAL A 62 -4.40 18.26 -22.53
C VAL A 62 -5.62 18.30 -23.46
N LYS A 63 -6.70 18.98 -23.06
CA LYS A 63 -7.97 19.05 -23.82
C LYS A 63 -8.11 20.31 -24.68
N SER A 64 -7.17 21.25 -24.64
CA SER A 64 -7.16 22.47 -25.46
C SER A 64 -6.30 22.29 -26.73
N PRO A 65 -6.88 22.30 -27.95
CA PRO A 65 -6.13 22.10 -29.18
C PRO A 65 -5.64 23.44 -29.75
N ALA A 66 -4.41 23.86 -29.41
CA ALA A 66 -3.64 24.82 -30.23
C ALA A 66 -2.18 24.90 -29.75
N THR A 67 -1.32 24.07 -30.35
CA THR A 67 0.11 24.25 -30.66
C THR A 67 0.79 22.88 -30.62
N GLN A 68 0.71 22.19 -31.76
CA GLN A 68 1.46 20.95 -32.01
C GLN A 68 2.91 21.32 -32.39
N PRO A 69 3.94 20.83 -31.70
CA PRO A 69 5.21 20.55 -32.35
C PRO A 69 4.98 19.32 -33.24
N GLN A 70 4.87 19.52 -34.55
CA GLN A 70 4.84 18.41 -35.50
C GLN A 70 6.09 17.56 -35.33
N PRO A 71 5.98 16.26 -35.00
CA PRO A 71 7.05 15.31 -35.25
C PRO A 71 7.20 15.27 -36.77
N GLN A 72 8.31 15.80 -37.27
CA GLN A 72 8.72 15.61 -38.65
C GLN A 72 8.61 14.11 -38.94
N GLN A 73 7.76 13.79 -39.92
CA GLN A 73 7.74 12.49 -40.56
C GLN A 73 9.18 12.14 -40.94
N LEU A 74 9.78 11.23 -40.19
CA LEU A 74 10.83 10.38 -40.74
C LEU A 74 10.17 9.63 -41.89
N GLN A 75 10.44 10.09 -43.11
CA GLN A 75 10.19 9.38 -44.34
C GLN A 75 10.83 8.00 -44.21
N GLN A 76 10.05 7.04 -43.73
CA GLN A 76 10.39 5.63 -43.87
C GLN A 76 10.24 5.32 -45.36
N PRO A 77 11.32 4.88 -46.03
CA PRO A 77 11.26 4.52 -47.43
C PRO A 77 10.16 3.49 -47.62
N GLN A 78 9.27 3.74 -48.60
CA GLN A 78 8.25 2.80 -49.01
C GLN A 78 8.92 1.44 -49.31
N ARG A 79 8.86 0.50 -48.36
CA ARG A 79 8.89 -0.91 -48.70
C ARG A 79 7.57 -1.19 -49.38
N THR A 80 7.62 -1.12 -50.71
CA THR A 80 6.68 -1.72 -51.64
C THR A 80 6.30 -3.11 -51.14
N TYR A 81 5.13 -3.23 -50.50
CA TYR A 81 4.47 -4.52 -50.36
C TYR A 81 3.70 -4.72 -51.66
N ALA A 82 4.34 -5.46 -52.57
CA ALA A 82 3.65 -6.06 -53.71
C ALA A 82 2.55 -6.98 -53.17
N PRO A 83 1.35 -7.00 -53.77
CA PRO A 83 0.30 -7.92 -53.38
C PRO A 83 0.65 -9.32 -53.90
N ALA A 84 1.41 -10.08 -53.11
CA ALA A 84 1.56 -11.51 -53.33
C ALA A 84 0.46 -12.24 -52.56
N ALA A 85 -0.54 -12.67 -53.32
CA ALA A 85 -1.30 -13.90 -53.18
C ALA A 85 -1.58 -14.45 -51.77
N GLN A 86 -2.87 -14.59 -51.49
CA GLN A 86 -3.47 -15.45 -50.48
C GLN A 86 -2.76 -16.82 -50.39
N GLY A 87 -2.42 -17.25 -49.17
CA GLY A 87 -2.01 -18.62 -48.89
C GLY A 87 -1.08 -18.77 -47.70
N GLN A 88 -1.63 -19.31 -46.60
CA GLN A 88 -0.94 -19.92 -45.45
C GLN A 88 -0.47 -18.98 -44.33
N ALA A 89 -1.25 -18.98 -43.24
CA ALA A 89 -0.80 -18.57 -41.92
C ALA A 89 0.31 -19.53 -41.42
N PRO A 90 1.34 -19.04 -40.72
CA PRO A 90 2.28 -19.91 -40.01
C PRO A 90 1.52 -20.71 -38.95
N GLN A 91 1.30 -22.00 -39.21
CA GLN A 91 0.78 -22.95 -38.23
C GLN A 91 1.86 -23.17 -37.17
N VAL A 92 1.67 -22.60 -35.98
CA VAL A 92 2.44 -22.92 -34.77
C VAL A 92 2.12 -24.36 -34.39
N GLN A 93 3.05 -25.28 -34.65
CA GLN A 93 2.93 -26.68 -34.21
C GLN A 93 3.07 -26.75 -32.68
N PRO A 94 2.16 -27.42 -31.96
CA PRO A 94 2.38 -27.75 -30.56
C PRO A 94 3.53 -28.75 -30.47
N VAL A 95 4.60 -28.36 -29.78
CA VAL A 95 5.73 -29.24 -29.43
C VAL A 95 5.22 -30.45 -28.63
N PRO A 96 5.39 -31.69 -29.11
CA PRO A 96 5.08 -32.87 -28.32
C PRO A 96 6.16 -33.03 -27.23
N GLY A 97 5.78 -32.97 -25.95
CA GLY A 97 6.61 -33.55 -24.88
C GLY A 97 6.91 -32.72 -23.63
N THR A 98 6.35 -31.52 -23.41
CA THR A 98 6.49 -30.87 -22.10
C THR A 98 5.48 -31.44 -21.11
N GLN A 99 5.86 -32.52 -20.44
CA GLN A 99 5.13 -33.02 -19.27
C GLN A 99 5.10 -31.93 -18.18
N PRO A 100 3.97 -31.73 -17.49
CA PRO A 100 3.92 -30.87 -16.31
C PRO A 100 4.82 -31.47 -15.23
N VAL A 101 5.83 -30.72 -14.78
CA VAL A 101 6.65 -31.14 -13.63
C VAL A 101 5.76 -31.09 -12.38
N GLN A 102 5.48 -32.25 -11.79
CA GLN A 102 4.79 -32.37 -10.48
C GLN A 102 5.80 -32.41 -9.31
N PRO A 103 5.38 -31.98 -8.10
CA PRO A 103 6.22 -31.40 -7.04
C PRO A 103 6.71 -32.42 -6.00
N PRO A 104 7.72 -32.10 -5.17
CA PRO A 104 7.91 -32.82 -3.90
C PRO A 104 7.03 -32.22 -2.80
N GLU A 105 6.05 -33.00 -2.33
CA GLU A 105 5.34 -32.77 -1.06
C GLU A 105 6.29 -33.01 0.12
N PRO A 106 6.44 -32.07 1.08
CA PRO A 106 7.11 -32.37 2.34
C PRO A 106 6.21 -33.21 3.25
N SER A 107 6.67 -34.43 3.49
CA SER A 107 6.02 -35.49 4.25
C SER A 107 5.73 -35.08 5.70
N GLN A 108 4.51 -35.37 6.13
CA GLN A 108 4.10 -35.39 7.54
C GLN A 108 4.87 -36.48 8.32
N GLY A 109 5.28 -36.16 9.55
CA GLY A 109 5.49 -37.13 10.62
C GLY A 109 6.92 -37.25 11.16
N THR A 110 7.13 -36.86 12.42
CA THR A 110 7.20 -37.80 13.55
C THR A 110 7.59 -37.07 14.84
N THR A 111 6.83 -37.37 15.89
CA THR A 111 7.08 -37.08 17.30
C THR A 111 8.32 -37.81 17.83
N GLY A 112 9.09 -37.17 18.71
CA GLY A 112 10.09 -37.81 19.58
C GLY A 112 11.14 -36.82 20.07
N THR A 113 11.01 -36.29 21.29
CA THR A 113 11.75 -36.80 22.48
C THR A 113 13.25 -36.55 22.41
N ALA A 114 13.71 -35.59 23.24
CA ALA A 114 14.81 -35.74 24.21
C ALA A 114 15.73 -34.50 24.31
N ALA A 115 15.83 -34.02 25.56
CA ALA A 115 17.04 -33.62 26.25
C ALA A 115 17.81 -32.35 25.82
N ALA A 116 17.83 -31.41 26.77
CA ALA A 116 18.77 -30.29 26.89
C ALA A 116 20.25 -30.72 26.77
N PRO A 117 21.16 -29.75 26.57
CA PRO A 117 22.00 -29.43 27.72
C PRO A 117 22.16 -27.93 27.98
N GLN A 118 22.50 -27.69 29.24
CA GLN A 118 22.58 -26.45 29.96
C GLN A 118 23.75 -25.58 29.48
N THR A 119 23.50 -24.28 29.33
CA THR A 119 24.51 -23.23 29.24
C THR A 119 25.05 -22.94 30.63
N SER A 120 26.28 -23.35 30.90
CA SER A 120 27.08 -22.89 32.03
C SER A 120 28.30 -22.17 31.46
N ASP A 121 28.25 -20.85 31.54
CA ASP A 121 29.32 -19.91 31.20
C ASP A 121 30.13 -19.62 32.47
N PRO A 122 31.39 -20.09 32.59
CA PRO A 122 32.26 -19.69 33.68
C PRO A 122 33.16 -18.53 33.23
N GLY A 123 33.12 -17.46 34.01
CA GLY A 123 33.81 -16.20 33.76
C GLY A 123 35.27 -16.32 33.36
N ARG A 124 35.64 -15.45 32.42
CA ARG A 124 37.01 -15.26 31.96
C ARG A 124 37.52 -13.87 32.35
N PRO A 125 38.39 -13.76 33.37
CA PRO A 125 39.32 -12.64 33.49
C PRO A 125 40.73 -12.98 32.95
N LEU A 126 41.23 -12.02 32.16
CA LEU A 126 42.60 -11.47 31.95
C LEU A 126 43.87 -12.37 32.06
N PRO A 127 44.81 -12.16 31.12
CA PRO A 127 46.21 -11.83 31.44
C PRO A 127 46.55 -10.43 30.84
N GLY A 128 47.42 -9.58 31.38
CA GLY A 128 48.59 -9.73 32.23
C GLY A 128 49.63 -8.75 31.67
#